data_AF-A0A5C6VNX5-F1
#
_entry.id   AF-A0A5C6VNX5-F1
#
_cell.length_a   1.000
_cell.length_b   1.000
_cell.length_c   1.000
_cell.angle_alpha   90.00
_cell.angle_beta   90.00
_cell.angle_gamma   90.00
#
_symmetry.space_group_name_H-M   'P 1'
#
loop_
_entity.id
_entity.type
_entity.pdbx_description
1 polymer ?
#
loop_
_entity_poly.entity_id
_entity_poly.type
_entity_poly.pdbx_seq_one_letter_code
_entity_poly.pdbx_strand_id
1 'polypeptide(L)'
;MNLDSDGVNHLVDRHLDPTVNASQFTISQSDVLDLLKDPKTVSTPIIREVQSSQGVRYVREVDVGSPIGTDRFNNGQPTSVMTVMTDKYGNLVTAFPGKLK
;
A
#
# COMPACT_ATOMS: atom_id res chain seq x y z
N MET A 1 5.76 -2.51 -11.21
CA MET A 1 4.35 -2.32 -10.84
C MET A 1 3.75 -1.32 -11.81
N ASN A 2 2.52 -1.53 -12.28
CA ASN A 2 1.84 -0.52 -13.10
C ASN A 2 1.03 0.40 -12.19
N LEU A 3 1.36 1.69 -12.18
CA LEU A 3 0.67 2.69 -11.37
C LEU A 3 -0.42 3.34 -12.23
N ASP A 4 -1.59 2.71 -12.26
CA ASP A 4 -2.75 3.27 -12.96
C ASP A 4 -3.36 4.44 -12.19
N SER A 5 -4.21 5.22 -12.88
CA SER A 5 -4.88 6.37 -12.28
C SER A 5 -5.76 5.98 -11.11
N ASP A 6 -6.46 4.85 -11.20
CA ASP A 6 -7.49 4.47 -10.23
C ASP A 6 -6.89 4.02 -8.90
N GLY A 7 -5.84 3.19 -8.94
CA GLY A 7 -5.10 2.76 -7.76
C GLY A 7 -4.34 3.92 -7.10
N VAL A 8 -3.77 4.83 -7.89
CA VAL A 8 -3.13 6.04 -7.35
C VAL A 8 -4.15 6.99 -6.73
N ASN A 9 -5.29 7.22 -7.38
CA ASN A 9 -6.36 8.06 -6.83
C ASN A 9 -6.89 7.47 -5.52
N HIS A 10 -7.14 6.15 -5.47
CA HIS A 10 -7.55 5.48 -4.24
C HIS A 10 -6.53 5.65 -3.12
N LEU A 11 -5.23 5.49 -3.43
CA LEU A 11 -4.15 5.68 -2.47
C LEU A 11 -4.14 7.10 -1.93
N VAL A 12 -4.27 8.11 -2.79
CA VAL A 12 -4.28 9.52 -2.40
C VAL A 12 -5.50 9.81 -1.53
N ASP A 13 -6.70 9.48 -2.01
CA ASP A 13 -7.97 9.79 -1.36
C ASP A 13 -8.13 9.11 0.00
N ARG A 14 -7.50 7.94 0.21
CA ARG A 14 -7.67 7.18 1.47
C ARG A 14 -6.48 7.21 2.40
N HIS A 15 -5.27 7.23 1.87
CA HIS A 15 -4.04 6.95 2.62
C HIS A 15 -3.06 8.12 2.64
N LEU A 16 -3.37 9.23 1.94
CA LEU A 16 -2.69 10.52 2.06
C LEU A 16 -3.64 11.65 2.49
N ASP A 17 -4.92 11.34 2.75
CA ASP A 17 -5.88 12.25 3.38
C ASP A 17 -5.99 11.93 4.88
N PRO A 18 -5.40 12.75 5.77
CA PRO A 18 -5.39 12.50 7.21
C PRO A 18 -6.79 12.60 7.85
N THR A 19 -7.80 13.10 7.13
CA THR A 19 -9.19 13.17 7.62
C THR A 19 -9.91 11.83 7.47
N VAL A 20 -9.38 10.90 6.68
CA VAL A 20 -9.95 9.58 6.48
C VAL A 20 -9.51 8.62 7.57
N ASN A 21 -10.47 7.93 8.18
CA ASN A 21 -10.24 6.87 9.17
C ASN A 21 -9.68 5.59 8.52
N ALA A 22 -8.41 5.61 8.15
CA ALA A 22 -7.64 4.52 7.54
C ALA A 22 -6.19 4.56 8.04
N SER A 23 -5.36 3.59 7.62
CA SER A 23 -3.92 3.73 7.77
C SER A 23 -3.44 4.92 6.93
N GLN A 24 -2.57 5.76 7.48
CA GLN A 24 -2.16 7.02 6.84
C GLN A 24 -0.66 7.05 6.62
N PHE A 25 -0.23 7.31 5.38
CA PHE A 25 1.17 7.64 5.10
C PHE A 25 1.51 8.99 5.75
N THR A 26 2.74 9.09 6.26
CA THR A 26 3.30 10.35 6.78
C THR A 26 4.42 10.89 5.90
N ILE A 27 4.78 10.15 4.85
CA ILE A 27 5.72 10.55 3.79
C ILE A 27 4.96 11.20 2.62
N SER A 28 5.68 11.88 1.72
CA SER A 28 5.05 12.56 0.59
C SER A 28 4.46 11.58 -0.42
N GLN A 29 3.49 12.02 -1.22
CA GLN A 29 2.97 11.22 -2.33
C GLN A 29 4.09 10.74 -3.26
N SER A 30 5.05 11.62 -3.60
CA SER A 30 6.20 11.25 -4.43
C SER A 30 7.01 10.11 -3.81
N ASP A 31 7.29 10.17 -2.50
CA ASP A 31 8.04 9.10 -1.82
C ASP A 31 7.28 7.77 -1.86
N VAL A 32 5.94 7.80 -1.69
CA VAL A 32 5.12 6.59 -1.82
C VAL A 32 5.20 6.01 -3.23
N LEU A 33 5.08 6.86 -4.26
CA LEU A 33 5.15 6.39 -5.66
C LEU A 33 6.54 5.86 -6.01
N ASP A 34 7.61 6.43 -5.46
CA ASP A 34 8.97 5.95 -5.63
C ASP A 34 9.18 4.60 -4.93
N LEU A 35 8.67 4.43 -3.71
CA LEU A 35 8.67 3.14 -3.01
C LEU A 35 7.90 2.06 -3.78
N LEU A 36 6.79 2.40 -4.44
CA LEU A 36 6.02 1.44 -5.25
C LEU A 36 6.73 1.02 -6.54
N LYS A 37 7.62 1.86 -7.06
CA LYS A 37 8.46 1.58 -8.23
C LYS A 37 9.78 0.90 -7.86
N ASP A 38 10.20 0.98 -6.60
CA ASP A 38 11.45 0.39 -6.12
C ASP A 38 11.54 -1.10 -6.53
N PRO A 39 12.66 -1.55 -7.14
CA PRO A 39 12.86 -2.94 -7.50
C PRO A 39 12.65 -3.93 -6.35
N LYS A 40 13.00 -3.54 -5.11
CA LYS A 40 12.76 -4.32 -3.88
C LYS A 40 11.26 -4.50 -3.63
N THR A 41 10.45 -3.44 -3.76
CA THR A 41 8.99 -3.54 -3.65
C THR A 41 8.40 -4.43 -4.74
N VAL A 42 8.83 -4.23 -5.99
CA VAL A 42 8.31 -5.01 -7.14
C VAL A 42 8.68 -6.49 -7.04
N SER A 43 9.88 -6.80 -6.56
CA SER A 43 10.37 -8.18 -6.38
C SER A 43 9.95 -8.83 -5.06
N THR A 44 9.31 -8.08 -4.14
CA THR A 44 8.80 -8.66 -2.89
C THR A 44 7.75 -9.73 -3.21
N PRO A 45 7.88 -10.97 -2.66
CA PRO A 45 6.94 -12.04 -2.93
C PRO A 45 5.50 -11.70 -2.56
N ILE A 46 4.56 -12.24 -3.33
CA ILE A 46 3.15 -12.24 -2.95
C ILE A 46 2.99 -13.23 -1.79
N ILE A 47 2.42 -12.76 -0.68
CA ILE A 47 2.24 -13.57 0.54
C ILE A 47 0.79 -14.01 0.76
N ARG A 48 -0.17 -13.38 0.08
CA ARG A 48 -1.59 -13.66 0.23
C ARG A 48 -2.35 -13.29 -1.04
N GLU A 49 -3.40 -14.04 -1.33
CA GLU A 49 -4.43 -13.69 -2.30
C GLU A 49 -5.74 -13.37 -1.58
N VAL A 50 -6.41 -12.29 -1.97
CA VAL A 50 -7.69 -11.87 -1.37
C VAL A 50 -8.74 -11.79 -2.47
N GLN A 51 -9.83 -12.55 -2.30
CA GLN A 51 -10.96 -12.50 -3.22
C GLN A 51 -11.74 -11.19 -3.00
N SER A 52 -12.05 -10.48 -4.08
CA SER A 52 -12.91 -9.30 -4.06
C SER A 52 -13.92 -9.36 -5.21
N SER A 53 -14.98 -8.56 -5.13
CA SER A 53 -15.98 -8.45 -6.21
C SER A 53 -15.39 -8.03 -7.56
N GLN A 54 -14.21 -7.41 -7.55
CA GLN A 54 -13.48 -6.94 -8.74
C GLN A 54 -12.33 -7.87 -9.14
N GLY A 55 -12.27 -9.08 -8.56
CA GLY A 55 -11.24 -10.08 -8.81
C GLY A 55 -10.23 -10.24 -7.67
N VAL A 56 -9.26 -11.13 -7.90
CA VAL A 56 -8.22 -11.46 -6.92
C VAL A 56 -7.26 -10.29 -6.73
N ARG A 57 -6.96 -9.97 -5.47
CA ARG A 57 -5.91 -9.02 -5.07
C ARG A 57 -4.69 -9.80 -4.59
N TYR A 58 -3.52 -9.48 -5.12
CA TYR A 58 -2.25 -10.09 -4.75
C TYR A 58 -1.52 -9.16 -3.78
N VAL A 59 -1.31 -9.65 -2.57
CA VAL A 59 -0.83 -8.85 -1.44
C VAL A 59 0.66 -9.07 -1.24
N ARG A 60 1.41 -7.97 -1.12
CA ARG A 60 2.80 -7.92 -0.67
C ARG A 60 2.88 -7.09 0.60
N GLU A 61 3.76 -7.48 1.52
CA GLU A 61 4.14 -6.65 2.67
C GLU A 61 5.62 -6.33 2.57
N VAL A 62 5.94 -5.04 2.44
CA VAL A 62 7.30 -4.55 2.22
C VAL A 62 7.75 -3.81 3.47
N ASP A 63 8.84 -4.25 4.09
CA ASP A 63 9.50 -3.48 5.14
C ASP A 63 10.49 -2.47 4.53
N VAL A 64 10.16 -1.18 4.68
CA VAL A 64 10.95 -0.05 4.17
C VAL A 64 12.14 0.24 5.07
N GLY A 65 12.15 -0.27 6.32
CA GLY A 65 13.24 -0.10 7.28
C GLY A 65 13.21 1.24 8.04
N SER A 66 12.27 2.12 7.75
CA SER A 66 12.00 3.36 8.47
C SER A 66 10.49 3.61 8.55
N PRO A 67 9.99 4.34 9.58
CA PRO A 67 8.56 4.66 9.67
C PRO A 67 8.08 5.45 8.45
N ILE A 68 7.02 4.95 7.81
CA ILE A 68 6.40 5.56 6.61
C ILE A 68 4.98 6.07 6.86
N GLY A 69 4.39 5.71 8.00
CA GLY A 69 3.02 6.06 8.33
C GLY A 69 2.50 5.40 9.58
N THR A 70 1.18 5.42 9.75
CA THR A 70 0.46 4.85 10.90
C THR A 70 -0.42 3.67 10.46
N ASP A 71 -0.41 2.60 11.25
CA ASP A 71 -1.24 1.42 11.01
C ASP A 71 -2.54 1.49 11.81
N ARG A 72 -3.66 1.68 11.12
CA ARG A 72 -4.99 1.78 11.74
C ARG A 72 -5.41 0.49 12.46
N PHE A 73 -4.94 -0.65 11.99
CA PHE A 73 -5.20 -1.97 12.58
C PHE A 73 -4.28 -2.25 13.77
N ASN A 74 -3.29 -1.39 14.03
CA ASN A 74 -2.42 -1.42 15.19
C ASN A 74 -2.56 -0.13 16.01
N ASN A 75 -3.80 0.31 16.26
CA ASN A 75 -4.10 1.48 17.09
C ASN A 75 -3.40 2.78 16.64
N GLY A 76 -3.16 2.94 15.33
CA GLY A 76 -2.52 4.12 14.77
C GLY A 76 -1.01 4.23 15.10
N GLN A 77 -0.37 3.14 15.54
CA GLN A 77 1.06 3.17 15.82
C GLN A 77 1.89 3.37 14.55
N PRO A 78 3.05 4.06 14.64
CA PRO A 78 3.98 4.17 13.52
C PRO A 78 4.43 2.80 13.01
N THR A 79 4.65 2.70 11.70
CA THR A 79 5.07 1.45 11.04
C THR A 79 6.01 1.72 9.86
N SER A 80 6.95 0.81 9.64
CA SER A 80 7.81 0.76 8.45
C SER A 80 7.29 -0.17 7.36
N VAL A 81 6.24 -0.93 7.65
CA VAL A 81 5.66 -1.91 6.72
C VAL A 81 4.65 -1.21 5.83
N MET A 82 4.76 -1.42 4.52
CA MET A 82 3.77 -1.05 3.52
C MET A 82 3.09 -2.32 3.00
N THR A 83 1.77 -2.38 3.09
CA THR A 83 0.99 -3.36 2.33
C THR A 83 0.73 -2.81 0.94
N VAL A 84 0.98 -3.62 -0.09
CA VAL A 84 0.65 -3.30 -1.48
C VAL A 84 -0.25 -4.38 -2.06
N MET A 85 -1.33 -3.95 -2.71
CA MET A 85 -2.27 -4.82 -3.39
C MET A 85 -2.23 -4.53 -4.89
N THR A 86 -2.06 -5.58 -5.69
CA THR A 86 -2.17 -5.50 -7.15
C THR A 86 -3.27 -6.42 -7.67
N ASP A 87 -3.76 -6.14 -8.88
CA ASP A 87 -4.54 -7.13 -9.63
C ASP A 87 -3.63 -8.20 -10.29
N LYS A 88 -4.23 -9.09 -11.08
CA LYS A 88 -3.52 -10.17 -11.79
C LYS A 88 -2.59 -9.69 -12.90
N TYR A 89 -2.72 -8.45 -13.35
CA TYR A 89 -1.87 -7.83 -14.36
C TYR A 89 -0.75 -7.00 -13.74
N GLY A 90 -0.72 -6.89 -12.41
CA GLY A 90 0.27 -6.09 -11.68
C GLY A 90 -0.07 -4.60 -11.63
N ASN A 91 -1.32 -4.23 -11.91
CA ASN A 91 -1.84 -2.88 -11.72
C ASN A 91 -2.05 -2.62 -10.23
N LEU A 92 -1.68 -1.43 -9.77
CA LEU A 92 -1.91 -1.01 -8.39
C LEU A 92 -3.42 -0.96 -8.11
N VAL A 93 -3.81 -1.54 -6.98
CA VAL A 93 -5.17 -1.44 -6.47
C VAL A 93 -5.21 -0.46 -5.30
N THR A 94 -4.29 -0.64 -4.37
CA THR A 94 -4.07 0.24 -3.23
C THR A 94 -2.71 -0.08 -2.61
N ALA A 95 -2.17 0.87 -1.85
CA ALA A 95 -1.10 0.63 -0.90
C ALA A 95 -1.35 1.46 0.36
N PHE A 96 -0.95 0.93 1.51
CA PHE A 96 -1.14 1.60 2.79
C PHE A 96 -0.11 1.16 3.85
N PRO A 97 0.17 2.00 4.86
CA PRO A 97 1.01 1.61 5.99
C PRO A 97 0.36 0.55 6.87
N GLY A 98 1.14 -0.42 7.31
CA GLY A 98 0.70 -1.50 8.17
C GLY A 98 0.50 -2.80 7.41
N LYS A 99 -0.02 -3.79 8.13
CA LYS A 99 -0.25 -5.14 7.62
C LYS A 99 -1.73 -5.40 7.42
N LEU A 100 -2.05 -6.26 6.45
CA LEU A 100 -3.43 -6.71 6.26
C LEU A 100 -3.79 -7.75 7.33
N LYS A 101 -4.67 -7.37 8.27
CA LYS A 101 -5.23 -8.27 9.28
C LYS A 101 -6.50 -8.96 8.80
#